data_AF-A0A2H3BWK9-F1
#
_entry.id   AF-A0A2H3BWK9-F1
#
_cell.length_a   1.000
_cell.length_b   1.000
_cell.length_c   1.000
_cell.angle_alpha   90.00
_cell.angle_beta   90.00
_cell.angle_gamma   90.00
#
_symmetry.space_group_name_H-M   'P 1'
#
loop_
_entity.id
_entity.type
_entity.pdbx_description
1 polymer ?
#
loop_
_entity_poly.entity_id
_entity_poly.type
_entity_poly.pdbx_seq_one_letter_code
_entity_poly.pdbx_strand_id
1 'polypeptide(L)'
;MSSNKDLGPPNIGFLKCETWWRKRQPFLDNSGYRLRPKFDPSWRPPWKTNHEIYKSEERALHSSPYVMDATRVQDGKKVMLKRVSKSEFPLEVELSDFLSSSPLSEDPRNHYVPIYDVLQSPRDSDYHILVMPRLHKFHSPSFDTVGELVECFRQILEGVELLHRHFIAHRDLTLLNVMLDGSQLYPKGFHPAKTWMNESYTGWAKHTTRT
;
A
#
# COMPACT_ATOMS: atom_id res chain seq x y z
N MET A 1 31.03 -11.14 36.81
CA MET A 1 29.87 -10.23 36.73
C MET A 1 30.02 -9.42 35.44
N SER A 2 29.31 -9.82 34.39
CA SER A 2 29.42 -9.15 33.08
C SER A 2 28.70 -7.81 33.16
N SER A 3 29.46 -6.73 32.96
CA SER A 3 28.97 -5.36 32.85
C SER A 3 27.82 -5.29 31.85
N ASN A 4 26.61 -5.02 32.36
CA ASN A 4 25.48 -4.55 31.55
C ASN A 4 25.94 -3.25 30.89
N LYS A 5 26.31 -3.31 29.61
CA LYS A 5 26.42 -2.10 28.81
C LYS A 5 25.00 -1.58 28.67
N ASP A 6 24.72 -0.46 29.32
CA ASP A 6 23.54 0.35 29.08
C ASP A 6 23.50 0.68 27.58
N LEU A 7 22.79 -0.14 26.82
CA LEU A 7 22.34 0.17 25.49
C LEU A 7 21.37 1.32 25.69
N GLY A 8 21.76 2.52 25.27
CA GLY A 8 20.92 3.72 25.31
C GLY A 8 19.51 3.45 24.74
N PRO A 9 18.55 4.35 24.99
CA PRO A 9 17.16 4.11 24.66
C PRO A 9 17.02 3.61 23.22
N PRO A 10 16.23 2.55 22.99
CA PRO A 10 16.13 1.93 21.68
C PRO A 10 15.79 2.96 20.59
N ASN A 11 16.68 3.13 19.63
CA ASN A 11 16.46 4.07 18.53
C ASN A 11 15.74 3.36 17.39
N ILE A 12 14.45 3.67 17.21
CA ILE A 12 13.66 3.17 16.08
C ILE A 12 14.08 3.80 14.75
N GLY A 13 14.87 4.89 14.78
CA GLY A 13 15.54 5.49 13.62
C GLY A 13 14.75 5.42 12.33
N PHE A 14 13.86 6.39 12.08
CA PHE A 14 13.11 6.42 10.83
C PHE A 14 14.06 6.36 9.64
N LEU A 15 13.82 5.39 8.75
CA LEU A 15 14.57 5.35 7.51
C LEU A 15 14.24 6.58 6.65
N LYS A 16 15.14 6.90 5.71
CA LYS A 16 14.94 8.03 4.78
C LYS A 16 13.58 7.95 4.07
N CYS A 17 13.12 6.75 3.73
CA CYS A 17 11.83 6.50 3.10
C CYS A 17 10.62 6.86 3.99
N GLU A 18 10.74 6.71 5.30
CA GLU A 18 9.65 6.96 6.26
C GLU A 18 9.56 8.43 6.68
N THR A 19 10.68 9.15 6.61
CA THR A 19 10.78 10.55 7.06
C THR A 19 9.81 11.47 6.29
N TRP A 20 9.61 11.22 4.99
CA TRP A 20 8.69 12.03 4.18
C TRP A 20 7.24 11.87 4.62
N TRP A 21 6.81 10.63 4.91
CA TRP A 21 5.47 10.30 5.40
C TRP A 21 5.24 10.80 6.82
N ARG A 22 6.20 10.62 7.72
CA ARG A 22 6.13 11.14 9.10
C ARG A 22 5.87 12.64 9.12
N LYS A 23 6.58 13.41 8.28
CA LYS A 23 6.38 14.87 8.18
C LYS A 23 4.96 15.24 7.70
N ARG A 24 4.22 14.34 7.08
CA ARG A 24 2.86 14.57 6.58
C ARG A 24 1.79 13.88 7.42
N GLN A 25 2.16 13.18 8.50
CA GLN A 25 1.21 12.49 9.36
C GLN A 25 0.10 13.41 9.89
N PRO A 26 0.36 14.66 10.37
CA PRO A 26 -0.72 15.53 10.84
C PRO A 26 -1.70 15.94 9.73
N PHE A 27 -1.19 16.17 8.52
CA PHE A 27 -2.04 16.47 7.36
C PHE A 27 -2.90 15.27 6.99
N LEU A 28 -2.31 14.08 6.89
CA LEU A 28 -3.02 12.85 6.53
C LEU A 28 -4.12 12.52 7.56
N ASP A 29 -3.83 12.64 8.85
CA ASP A 29 -4.81 12.39 9.91
C ASP A 29 -5.98 13.39 9.83
N ASN A 30 -5.69 14.67 9.62
CA ASN A 30 -6.72 15.70 9.38
C ASN A 30 -7.53 15.46 8.10
N SER A 31 -6.93 14.85 7.07
CA SER A 31 -7.61 14.42 5.84
C SER A 31 -8.37 13.11 6.00
N GLY A 32 -8.42 12.50 7.19
CA GLY A 32 -9.15 11.28 7.46
C GLY A 32 -8.38 9.99 7.15
N TYR A 33 -7.04 10.04 7.04
CA TYR A 33 -6.17 8.89 6.76
C TYR A 33 -5.09 8.72 7.83
N ARG A 34 -5.31 7.77 8.73
CA ARG A 34 -4.42 7.51 9.86
C ARG A 34 -3.30 6.56 9.47
N LEU A 35 -2.04 7.01 9.60
CA LEU A 35 -0.85 6.16 9.47
C LEU A 35 -0.69 5.21 10.68
N ARG A 36 0.22 4.24 10.59
CA ARG A 36 0.58 3.38 11.73
C ARG A 36 1.04 4.18 12.96
N PRO A 37 0.82 3.68 14.19
CA PRO A 37 1.10 4.43 15.42
C PRO A 37 2.51 5.01 15.52
N LYS A 38 3.54 4.31 15.01
CA LYS A 38 4.94 4.78 15.04
C LYS A 38 5.19 6.13 14.37
N PHE A 39 4.30 6.57 13.47
CA PHE A 39 4.43 7.84 12.78
C PHE A 39 3.87 9.02 13.57
N ASP A 40 3.10 8.76 14.63
CA ASP A 40 2.59 9.77 15.55
C ASP A 40 3.73 10.33 16.42
N PRO A 41 3.94 11.66 16.48
CA PRO A 41 4.97 12.28 17.32
C PRO A 41 4.84 11.98 18.82
N SER A 42 3.63 11.71 19.30
CA SER A 42 3.33 11.37 20.69
C SER A 42 3.59 9.91 21.02
N TRP A 43 3.69 9.04 20.00
CA TRP A 43 3.89 7.61 20.21
C TRP A 43 5.23 7.31 20.87
N ARG A 44 5.23 6.28 21.72
CA ARG A 44 6.41 5.79 22.42
C ARG A 44 6.48 4.28 22.24
N PRO A 45 7.67 3.72 21.94
CA PRO A 45 7.80 2.28 21.78
C PRO A 45 7.55 1.57 23.11
N PRO A 46 6.79 0.46 23.10
CA PRO A 46 6.57 -0.34 24.31
C PRO A 46 7.77 -1.26 24.63
N TRP A 47 8.74 -1.38 23.72
CA TRP A 47 9.83 -2.34 23.78
C TRP A 47 10.96 -1.89 24.72
N LYS A 48 11.51 -2.83 25.49
CA LYS A 48 12.60 -2.57 26.45
C LYS A 48 13.97 -2.86 25.86
N THR A 49 14.04 -3.65 24.79
CA THR A 49 15.28 -4.12 24.18
C THR A 49 15.29 -3.92 22.66
N ASN A 50 16.48 -3.80 22.07
CA ASN A 50 16.64 -3.74 20.61
C ASN A 50 16.12 -5.01 19.91
N HIS A 51 16.26 -6.18 20.55
CA HIS A 51 15.81 -7.45 19.98
C HIS A 51 14.28 -7.51 19.81
N GLU A 52 13.52 -6.97 20.75
CA GLU A 52 12.06 -6.87 20.65
C GLU A 52 11.66 -6.01 19.45
N ILE A 53 12.36 -4.90 19.21
CA ILE A 53 12.13 -4.00 18.07
C ILE A 53 12.46 -4.70 16.75
N TYR A 54 13.52 -5.51 16.71
CA TYR A 54 13.86 -6.25 15.49
C TYR A 54 12.73 -7.18 15.01
N LYS A 55 11.90 -7.66 15.93
CA LYS A 55 10.76 -8.54 15.65
C LYS A 55 9.42 -7.80 15.55
N SER A 56 9.40 -6.48 15.71
CA SER A 56 8.15 -5.73 15.81
C SER A 56 7.64 -5.22 14.46
N GLU A 57 6.35 -4.89 14.42
CA GLU A 57 5.68 -4.28 13.26
C GLU A 57 6.34 -2.94 12.89
N GLU A 58 6.93 -2.23 13.85
CA GLU A 58 7.53 -0.93 13.60
C GLU A 58 8.75 -0.99 12.67
N ARG A 59 9.37 -2.16 12.49
CA ARG A 59 10.41 -2.38 11.48
C ARG A 59 9.89 -2.92 10.15
N ALA A 60 8.59 -3.15 10.03
CA ALA A 60 7.98 -3.55 8.77
C ALA A 60 7.93 -2.34 7.81
N LEU A 61 8.73 -2.45 6.75
CA LEU A 61 8.96 -1.41 5.73
C LEU A 61 8.39 -1.85 4.39
N HIS A 62 7.79 -0.89 3.69
CA HIS A 62 7.44 -1.05 2.28
C HIS A 62 8.71 -1.12 1.42
N SER A 63 8.64 -1.88 0.33
CA SER A 63 9.74 -2.00 -0.63
C SER A 63 9.99 -0.70 -1.40
N SER A 64 8.95 0.09 -1.64
CA SER A 64 9.03 1.38 -2.32
C SER A 64 8.92 2.53 -1.30
N PRO A 65 9.79 3.57 -1.38
CA PRO A 65 9.68 4.75 -0.53
C PRO A 65 8.48 5.64 -0.90
N TYR A 66 7.90 5.42 -2.08
CA TYR A 66 6.79 6.21 -2.62
C TYR A 66 5.43 5.68 -2.16
N VAL A 67 5.37 4.61 -1.37
CA VAL A 67 4.11 4.05 -0.87
C VAL A 67 4.09 3.94 0.65
N MET A 68 2.90 4.08 1.23
CA MET A 68 2.65 3.94 2.66
C MET A 68 1.27 3.34 2.92
N ASP A 69 1.12 2.63 4.03
CA ASP A 69 -0.16 2.09 4.46
C ASP A 69 -0.88 3.05 5.41
N ALA A 70 -2.20 3.11 5.31
CA ALA A 70 -3.05 3.91 6.19
C ALA A 70 -4.39 3.22 6.46
N THR A 71 -5.10 3.74 7.47
CA THR A 71 -6.50 3.40 7.76
C THR A 71 -7.35 4.63 7.53
N ARG A 72 -8.35 4.53 6.64
CA ARG A 72 -9.36 5.57 6.46
C ARG A 72 -10.21 5.64 7.73
N VAL A 73 -10.29 6.82 8.33
CA VAL A 73 -10.88 7.05 9.65
C VAL A 73 -12.40 6.86 9.63
N GLN A 74 -13.05 7.24 8.53
CA GLN A 74 -14.51 7.22 8.41
C GLN A 74 -15.12 5.82 8.56
N ASP A 75 -14.48 4.80 8.00
CA ASP A 75 -15.04 3.44 7.91
C ASP A 75 -14.04 2.34 8.35
N GLY A 76 -12.86 2.73 8.80
CA GLY A 76 -11.81 1.80 9.21
C GLY A 76 -11.15 1.05 8.04
N LYS A 77 -11.45 1.42 6.78
CA LYS A 77 -10.93 0.70 5.61
C LYS A 77 -9.40 0.83 5.51
N LYS A 78 -8.74 -0.29 5.26
CA LYS A 78 -7.29 -0.33 5.01
C LYS A 78 -7.01 0.11 3.58
N VAL A 79 -6.13 1.10 3.44
CA VAL A 79 -5.79 1.72 2.15
C VAL A 79 -4.27 1.83 2.00
N MET A 80 -3.85 2.02 0.75
CA MET A 80 -2.48 2.37 0.42
C MET A 80 -2.45 3.82 -0.07
N LEU A 81 -1.37 4.51 0.26
CA LEU A 81 -1.07 5.87 -0.17
C LEU A 81 0.12 5.79 -1.13
N LYS A 82 0.00 6.41 -2.30
CA LYS A 82 1.11 6.54 -3.26
C LYS A 82 1.44 8.01 -3.47
N ARG A 83 2.69 8.37 -3.23
CA ARG A 83 3.24 9.69 -3.52
C ARG A 83 3.65 9.76 -5.00
N VAL A 84 3.10 10.75 -5.71
CA VAL A 84 3.35 10.98 -7.15
C VAL A 84 3.92 12.39 -7.35
N SER A 85 5.07 12.51 -8.02
CA SER A 85 5.64 13.81 -8.39
C SER A 85 4.96 14.34 -9.64
N LYS A 86 4.48 15.58 -9.59
CA LYS A 86 3.85 16.27 -10.72
C LYS A 86 4.87 16.64 -11.79
N SER A 87 6.06 17.06 -11.38
CA SER A 87 7.13 17.42 -12.32
C SER A 87 7.68 16.21 -13.07
N GLU A 88 7.80 15.05 -12.42
CA GLU A 88 8.28 13.81 -13.05
C GLU A 88 7.17 13.08 -13.83
N PHE A 89 5.95 13.05 -13.30
CA PHE A 89 4.81 12.30 -13.87
C PHE A 89 3.56 13.19 -14.00
N PRO A 90 3.57 14.17 -14.90
CA PRO A 90 2.52 15.21 -14.97
C PRO A 90 1.12 14.68 -15.29
N LEU A 91 1.03 13.55 -16.00
CA LEU A 91 -0.25 12.97 -16.43
C LEU A 91 -0.78 11.88 -15.50
N GLU A 92 0.01 11.42 -14.53
CA GLU A 92 -0.36 10.22 -13.76
C GLU A 92 -1.67 10.41 -12.98
N VAL A 93 -1.83 11.56 -12.31
CA VAL A 93 -3.04 11.85 -11.53
C VAL A 93 -4.25 12.05 -12.44
N GLU A 94 -4.10 12.77 -13.54
CA GLU A 94 -5.18 13.01 -14.52
C GLU A 94 -5.69 11.69 -15.12
N LEU A 95 -4.78 10.81 -15.56
CA LEU A 95 -5.13 9.51 -16.10
C LEU A 95 -5.77 8.61 -15.04
N SER A 96 -5.27 8.64 -13.81
CA SER A 96 -5.81 7.83 -12.72
C SER A 96 -7.24 8.26 -12.36
N ASP A 97 -7.50 9.57 -12.35
CA ASP A 97 -8.82 10.16 -12.10
C ASP A 97 -9.80 9.83 -13.23
N PHE A 98 -9.36 9.97 -14.49
CA PHE A 98 -10.14 9.60 -15.67
C PHE A 98 -10.57 8.12 -15.63
N LEU A 99 -9.63 7.20 -15.36
CA LEU A 99 -9.90 5.76 -15.29
C LEU A 99 -10.73 5.36 -14.06
N SER A 100 -10.75 6.19 -13.01
CA SER A 100 -11.53 5.94 -11.77
C SER A 100 -12.89 6.64 -11.77
N SER A 101 -13.22 7.38 -12.82
CA SER A 101 -14.47 8.13 -12.94
C SER A 101 -15.51 7.40 -13.79
N SER A 102 -16.80 7.64 -13.51
CA SER A 102 -17.90 7.15 -14.33
C SER A 102 -17.81 7.76 -15.74
N PRO A 103 -18.05 6.99 -16.83
CA PRO A 103 -18.57 5.62 -16.85
C PRO A 103 -17.51 4.51 -16.76
N LEU A 104 -16.21 4.84 -16.78
CA LEU A 104 -15.15 3.83 -16.84
C LEU A 104 -15.02 3.02 -15.56
N SER A 105 -15.24 3.63 -14.40
CA SER A 105 -15.23 2.90 -13.12
C SER A 105 -16.37 1.90 -12.97
N GLU A 106 -17.40 2.00 -13.82
CA GLU A 106 -18.55 1.08 -13.87
C GLU A 106 -18.38 -0.02 -14.93
N ASP A 107 -17.40 0.09 -15.84
CA ASP A 107 -17.12 -0.97 -16.83
C ASP A 107 -16.46 -2.16 -16.14
N PRO A 108 -17.06 -3.37 -16.15
CA PRO A 108 -16.48 -4.54 -15.49
C PRO A 108 -15.16 -5.02 -16.12
N ARG A 109 -14.78 -4.50 -17.29
CA ARG A 109 -13.49 -4.77 -17.95
C ARG A 109 -12.41 -3.79 -17.50
N ASN A 110 -12.76 -2.76 -16.70
CA ASN A 110 -11.80 -1.84 -16.14
C ASN A 110 -11.10 -2.47 -14.94
N HIS A 111 -9.99 -3.13 -15.22
CA HIS A 111 -9.11 -3.72 -14.21
C HIS A 111 -8.01 -2.75 -13.73
N TYR A 112 -8.16 -1.45 -13.99
CA TYR A 112 -7.27 -0.43 -13.43
C TYR A 112 -7.50 -0.29 -11.92
N VAL A 113 -6.44 -0.02 -11.16
CA VAL A 113 -6.54 0.15 -9.71
C VAL A 113 -7.33 1.42 -9.40
N PRO A 114 -8.51 1.35 -8.74
CA PRO A 114 -9.33 2.53 -8.52
C PRO A 114 -8.68 3.49 -7.53
N ILE A 115 -8.82 4.79 -7.80
CA ILE A 115 -8.42 5.86 -6.89
C ILE A 115 -9.63 6.29 -6.05
N TYR A 116 -9.48 6.23 -4.72
CA TYR A 116 -10.52 6.67 -3.79
C TYR A 116 -10.47 8.16 -3.50
N ASP A 117 -9.28 8.76 -3.56
CA ASP A 117 -9.05 10.15 -3.20
C ASP A 117 -7.70 10.63 -3.73
N VAL A 118 -7.58 11.94 -3.96
CA VAL A 118 -6.35 12.61 -4.40
C VAL A 118 -6.06 13.76 -3.45
N LEU A 119 -5.04 13.58 -2.61
CA LEU A 119 -4.68 14.57 -1.59
C LEU A 119 -3.52 15.46 -2.05
N GLN A 120 -3.63 16.74 -1.72
CA GLN A 120 -2.57 17.72 -1.92
C GLN A 120 -2.12 18.29 -0.57
N SER A 121 -0.90 17.97 -0.15
CA SER A 121 -0.36 18.54 1.09
C SER A 121 -0.01 20.02 0.88
N PRO A 122 -0.37 20.92 1.83
CA PRO A 122 0.03 22.33 1.75
C PRO A 122 1.53 22.53 1.95
N ARG A 123 2.24 21.50 2.43
CA ARG A 123 3.70 21.54 2.66
C ARG A 123 4.53 21.39 1.39
N ASP A 124 3.93 20.88 0.32
CA ASP A 124 4.68 20.44 -0.85
C ASP A 124 3.77 20.38 -2.07
N SER A 125 3.90 21.39 -2.95
CA SER A 125 3.06 21.55 -4.13
C SER A 125 3.41 20.60 -5.27
N ASP A 126 4.60 19.97 -5.27
CA ASP A 126 5.03 19.08 -6.35
C ASP A 126 4.50 17.66 -6.19
N TYR A 127 3.98 17.27 -5.03
CA TYR A 127 3.50 15.90 -4.81
C TYR A 127 2.01 15.83 -4.55
N HIS A 128 1.33 15.00 -5.34
CA HIS A 128 0.02 14.45 -4.99
C HIS A 128 0.19 13.15 -4.18
N ILE A 129 -0.82 12.82 -3.39
CA ILE A 129 -0.93 11.53 -2.69
C ILE A 129 -2.22 10.87 -3.16
N LEU A 130 -2.08 9.78 -3.91
CA LEU A 130 -3.20 8.95 -4.35
C LEU A 130 -3.58 7.98 -3.23
N VAL A 131 -4.87 7.90 -2.91
CA VAL A 131 -5.44 6.91 -2.00
C VAL A 131 -6.02 5.77 -2.83
N MET A 132 -5.54 4.56 -2.61
CA MET A 132 -5.88 3.38 -3.42
C MET A 132 -6.20 2.17 -2.51
N PRO A 133 -6.90 1.15 -3.02
CA PRO A 133 -7.15 -0.07 -2.26
C PRO A 133 -5.85 -0.74 -1.81
N ARG A 134 -5.93 -1.45 -0.69
CA ARG A 134 -4.88 -2.35 -0.27
C ARG A 134 -4.96 -3.65 -1.06
N LEU A 135 -4.02 -3.84 -1.97
CA LEU A 135 -3.93 -5.01 -2.82
C LEU A 135 -2.77 -5.94 -2.41
N HIS A 136 -2.81 -7.17 -2.90
CA HIS A 136 -1.81 -8.20 -2.71
C HIS A 136 -1.06 -8.45 -4.03
N LYS A 137 0.12 -9.06 -3.96
CA LYS A 137 0.80 -9.56 -5.16
C LYS A 137 -0.07 -10.63 -5.83
N PHE A 138 -0.29 -10.50 -7.13
CA PHE A 138 -1.24 -11.36 -7.84
C PHE A 138 -0.86 -12.85 -7.83
N HIS A 139 0.44 -13.13 -7.85
CA HIS A 139 1.02 -14.47 -7.86
C HIS A 139 1.26 -15.05 -6.46
N SER A 140 0.73 -14.43 -5.40
CA SER A 140 0.91 -14.88 -4.01
C SER A 140 -0.46 -14.93 -3.29
N PRO A 141 -0.91 -16.11 -2.83
CA PRO A 141 -0.30 -17.43 -2.96
C PRO A 141 -0.11 -17.87 -4.42
N SER A 142 0.63 -18.95 -4.68
CA SER A 142 0.77 -19.48 -6.04
C SER A 142 -0.59 -19.85 -6.64
N PHE A 143 -0.68 -19.90 -7.97
CA PHE A 143 -1.87 -20.39 -8.65
C PHE A 143 -2.03 -21.90 -8.42
N ASP A 144 -3.23 -22.34 -8.05
CA ASP A 144 -3.52 -23.76 -7.78
C ASP A 144 -4.00 -24.49 -9.04
N THR A 145 -4.63 -23.76 -9.98
CA THR A 145 -5.16 -24.33 -11.22
C THR A 145 -4.79 -23.50 -12.45
N VAL A 146 -4.80 -24.13 -13.62
CA VAL A 146 -4.68 -23.43 -14.91
C VAL A 146 -5.83 -22.43 -15.10
N GLY A 147 -7.02 -22.73 -14.58
CA GLY A 147 -8.18 -21.84 -14.62
C GLY A 147 -7.91 -20.50 -13.94
N GLU A 148 -7.29 -20.51 -12.75
CA GLU A 148 -6.92 -19.26 -12.05
C GLU A 148 -5.93 -18.41 -12.86
N LEU A 149 -4.97 -19.06 -13.53
CA LEU A 149 -3.97 -18.38 -14.35
C LEU A 149 -4.63 -17.77 -15.60
N VAL A 150 -5.47 -18.54 -16.30
CA VAL A 150 -6.20 -18.08 -17.49
C VAL A 150 -7.11 -16.90 -17.13
N GLU A 151 -7.80 -16.97 -15.99
CA GLU A 151 -8.65 -15.88 -15.50
C GLU A 151 -7.85 -14.62 -15.19
N CYS A 152 -6.67 -14.75 -14.57
CA CYS A 152 -5.76 -13.64 -14.35
C CYS A 152 -5.32 -12.98 -15.67
N PHE A 153 -4.94 -13.78 -16.68
CA PHE A 153 -4.58 -13.23 -18.00
C PHE A 153 -5.75 -12.58 -18.72
N ARG A 154 -6.96 -13.14 -18.60
CA ARG A 154 -8.18 -12.53 -19.16
C ARG A 154 -8.36 -11.11 -18.62
N GLN A 155 -8.29 -10.93 -17.29
CA GLN A 155 -8.43 -9.61 -16.67
C GLN A 155 -7.31 -8.64 -17.09
N ILE A 156 -6.04 -9.11 -17.15
CA ILE A 156 -4.93 -8.28 -17.64
C ILE A 156 -5.19 -7.80 -19.07
N LEU A 157 -5.60 -8.71 -19.97
CA LEU A 157 -5.84 -8.38 -21.38
C LEU A 157 -7.04 -7.45 -21.55
N GLU A 158 -8.11 -7.62 -20.78
CA GLU A 158 -9.25 -6.70 -20.76
C GLU A 158 -8.84 -5.29 -20.31
N GLY A 159 -8.05 -5.18 -19.24
CA GLY A 159 -7.57 -3.89 -18.77
C GLY A 159 -6.69 -3.20 -19.82
N VAL A 160 -5.79 -3.95 -20.47
CA VAL A 160 -4.92 -3.42 -21.54
C VAL A 160 -5.74 -2.99 -22.75
N GLU A 161 -6.73 -3.78 -23.18
CA GLU A 161 -7.62 -3.44 -24.29
C GLU A 161 -8.41 -2.17 -24.00
N LEU A 162 -8.94 -2.03 -22.79
CA LEU A 162 -9.63 -0.82 -22.35
C LEU A 162 -8.70 0.41 -22.40
N LEU A 163 -7.50 0.31 -21.84
CA LEU A 163 -6.52 1.40 -21.90
C LEU A 163 -6.23 1.81 -23.35
N HIS A 164 -6.01 0.83 -24.24
CA HIS A 164 -5.73 1.08 -25.65
C HIS A 164 -6.90 1.71 -26.40
N ARG A 165 -8.15 1.35 -26.08
CA ARG A 165 -9.35 1.98 -26.64
C ARG A 165 -9.42 3.48 -26.31
N HIS A 166 -8.84 3.87 -25.17
CA HIS A 166 -8.72 5.26 -24.74
C HIS A 166 -7.37 5.90 -25.09
N PHE A 167 -6.59 5.29 -25.99
CA PHE A 167 -5.27 5.78 -26.42
C PHE A 167 -4.24 5.92 -25.29
N ILE A 168 -4.39 5.13 -24.23
CA ILE A 168 -3.47 5.08 -23.10
C ILE A 168 -2.60 3.84 -23.22
N ALA A 169 -1.28 3.99 -23.11
CA ALA A 169 -0.35 2.87 -23.02
C ALA A 169 0.22 2.80 -21.60
N HIS A 170 0.17 1.63 -20.94
CA HIS A 170 0.71 1.44 -19.59
C HIS A 170 2.25 1.59 -19.55
N ARG A 171 2.94 1.15 -20.61
CA ARG A 171 4.41 1.24 -20.83
C ARG A 171 5.32 0.49 -19.85
N ASP A 172 4.79 -0.01 -18.73
CA ASP A 172 5.56 -0.80 -17.75
C ASP A 172 4.75 -2.01 -17.21
N LEU A 173 4.15 -2.81 -18.09
CA LEU A 173 3.33 -3.95 -17.66
C LEU A 173 4.23 -5.13 -17.22
N THR A 174 4.63 -5.12 -15.95
CA THR A 174 5.52 -6.12 -15.34
C THR A 174 4.86 -6.81 -14.14
N LEU A 175 5.47 -7.90 -13.66
CA LEU A 175 4.98 -8.68 -12.50
C LEU A 175 4.82 -7.85 -11.21
N LEU A 176 5.52 -6.72 -11.12
CA LEU A 176 5.45 -5.83 -9.95
C LEU A 176 4.26 -4.87 -10.00
N ASN A 177 3.62 -4.71 -11.17
CA ASN A 177 2.54 -3.77 -11.42
C ASN A 177 1.17 -4.46 -11.59
N VAL A 178 1.12 -5.80 -11.50
CA VAL A 178 -0.13 -6.56 -11.46
C VAL A 178 -0.43 -6.95 -10.02
N MET A 179 -1.63 -6.61 -9.56
CA MET A 179 -2.05 -6.76 -8.18
C MET A 179 -3.38 -7.52 -8.10
N LEU A 180 -3.67 -8.10 -6.94
CA LEU A 180 -4.87 -8.87 -6.65
C LEU A 180 -5.63 -8.24 -5.48
N ASP A 181 -6.94 -8.12 -5.59
CA ASP A 181 -7.78 -7.91 -4.42
C ASP A 181 -7.80 -9.20 -3.58
N GLY A 182 -7.03 -9.19 -2.50
CA GLY A 182 -6.88 -10.33 -1.60
C GLY A 182 -7.94 -10.42 -0.51
N SER A 183 -8.97 -9.57 -0.51
CA SER A 183 -9.97 -9.49 0.57
C SER A 183 -10.70 -10.82 0.81
N GLN A 184 -11.09 -11.52 -0.26
CA GLN A 184 -11.72 -12.84 -0.17
C GLN A 184 -10.72 -13.95 0.15
N LEU A 185 -9.50 -13.84 -0.39
CA LEU A 185 -8.45 -14.85 -0.24
C LEU A 185 -7.83 -14.85 1.17
N TYR A 186 -7.81 -13.69 1.81
CA TYR A 186 -7.32 -13.48 3.17
C TYR A 186 -8.45 -12.92 4.04
N PRO A 187 -9.41 -13.76 4.49
CA PRO A 187 -10.58 -13.29 5.24
C PRO A 187 -10.23 -12.67 6.59
N LYS A 188 -9.03 -12.95 7.12
CA LYS A 188 -8.48 -12.33 8.33
C LYS A 188 -7.47 -11.20 8.04
N GLY A 189 -7.35 -10.81 6.77
CA GLY A 189 -6.38 -9.82 6.30
C GLY A 189 -4.92 -10.30 6.32
N PHE A 190 -4.03 -9.37 5.97
CA PHE A 190 -2.59 -9.54 5.85
C PHE A 190 -1.86 -8.24 6.19
N HIS A 191 -0.59 -8.28 6.57
CA HIS A 191 0.14 -7.07 6.91
C HIS A 191 0.53 -6.30 5.64
N PRO A 192 0.30 -4.98 5.55
CA PRO A 192 0.47 -4.22 4.31
C PRO A 192 1.92 -4.19 3.78
N ALA A 193 2.92 -4.14 4.66
CA ALA A 193 4.33 -4.11 4.25
C ALA A 193 5.00 -5.49 4.17
N LYS A 194 4.38 -6.52 4.76
CA LYS A 194 4.90 -7.87 4.92
C LYS A 194 3.75 -8.83 4.71
N THR A 195 3.32 -8.97 3.46
CA THR A 195 2.02 -9.56 3.15
C THR A 195 1.89 -11.04 3.54
N TRP A 196 3.00 -11.72 3.85
CA TRP A 196 2.99 -13.07 4.43
C TRP A 196 2.67 -13.11 5.94
N MET A 197 2.64 -11.96 6.63
CA MET A 197 2.27 -11.84 8.04
C MET A 197 0.80 -11.44 8.19
N ASN A 198 0.15 -11.83 9.28
CA ASN A 198 -1.20 -11.38 9.64
C ASN A 198 -1.23 -9.89 10.03
N GLU A 199 -2.41 -9.28 10.10
CA GLU A 199 -2.53 -7.84 10.40
C GLU A 199 -1.94 -7.44 11.76
N SER A 200 -2.05 -8.31 12.76
CA SER A 200 -1.51 -8.07 14.10
C SER A 200 0.01 -8.28 14.20
N TYR A 201 0.68 -8.67 13.11
CA TYR A 201 2.10 -8.95 13.05
C TYR A 201 2.59 -10.02 14.05
N THR A 202 1.72 -10.97 14.41
CA THR A 202 2.01 -12.03 15.40
C THR A 202 2.30 -13.40 14.78
N GLY A 203 2.04 -13.57 13.48
CA GLY A 203 2.23 -14.83 12.78
C GLY A 203 1.91 -14.72 11.30
N TRP A 204 1.84 -15.85 10.61
CA TRP A 204 1.61 -15.88 9.16
C TRP A 204 0.15 -15.53 8.83
N ALA A 205 -0.05 -14.85 7.70
CA ALA A 205 -1.37 -14.62 7.13
C ALA A 205 -1.96 -15.96 6.69
N LYS A 206 -3.20 -16.26 7.12
CA LYS A 206 -3.94 -17.43 6.66
C LYS A 206 -4.74 -17.06 5.42
N HIS A 207 -4.63 -17.89 4.39
CA HIS A 207 -5.38 -17.76 3.14
C HIS A 207 -6.15 -19.03 2.80
N THR A 208 -7.17 -18.88 1.97
CA THR A 208 -7.81 -19.98 1.24
C THR A 208 -7.17 -20.18 -0.14
N THR A 209 -7.73 -21.08 -0.93
CA THR A 209 -7.51 -21.19 -2.38
C THR A 209 -8.32 -20.11 -3.11
N ARG A 210 -8.00 -19.79 -4.37
CA ARG A 210 -8.82 -18.83 -5.16
C ARG A 210 -10.11 -19.47 -5.71
N THR A 211 -10.32 -20.75 -5.41
CA THR A 211 -11.48 -21.58 -5.75
C THR A 211 -12.12 -22.13 -4.49
#